data_AF-A0A419HG85-F1
#
_entry.id   AF-A0A419HG85-F1
#
_cell.length_a   1.000
_cell.length_b   1.000
_cell.length_c   1.000
_cell.angle_alpha   90.00
_cell.angle_beta   90.00
_cell.angle_gamma   90.00
#
_symmetry.space_group_name_H-M   'P 1'
#
loop_
_entity.id
_entity.type
_entity.pdbx_description
1 polymer ?
#
loop_
_entity_poly.entity_id
_entity_poly.type
_entity_poly.pdbx_seq_one_letter_code
_entity_poly.pdbx_strand_id
1 'polypeptide(L)'
;MGETVTDAEGFTLYRFDKDTPNPPKSNCNGACATTWPPVLSDGPPALNGIDAALVGTVIREDGKKQVTIGGWPVYRFAKDPKPGAWKGQGVMGTWFVVAPDGKKNLSCLPPQAPAAAAPVPAPAAAPAGGSGGGTQYKR
;
A
#
# COMPACT_ATOMS: atom_id res chain seq x y z
N MET A 1 -6.33 1.48 20.85
CA MET A 1 -6.00 1.99 19.51
C MET A 1 -5.18 3.25 19.73
N GLY A 2 -3.93 3.27 19.26
CA GLY A 2 -3.11 4.48 19.26
C GLY A 2 -3.64 5.52 18.27
N GLU A 3 -2.87 6.58 18.03
CA GLU A 3 -3.26 7.67 17.14
C GLU A 3 -3.42 7.19 15.69
N THR A 4 -4.62 7.32 15.13
CA THR A 4 -4.94 6.95 13.75
C THR A 4 -5.35 8.20 12.98
N VAL A 5 -4.82 8.35 11.77
CA VAL A 5 -5.27 9.41 10.86
C VAL A 5 -6.43 8.90 10.02
N THR A 6 -7.49 9.71 9.92
CA THR A 6 -8.61 9.44 9.03
C THR A 6 -8.81 10.60 8.07
N ASP A 7 -9.52 10.38 6.98
CA ASP A 7 -10.04 11.48 6.19
C ASP A 7 -11.27 12.15 6.83
N ALA A 8 -11.84 13.11 6.11
CA ALA A 8 -13.04 13.86 6.49
C ALA A 8 -14.28 12.97 6.72
N GLU A 9 -14.37 11.81 6.09
CA GLU A 9 -15.48 10.85 6.24
C GLU A 9 -15.21 9.85 7.38
N GLY A 10 -14.05 9.92 8.03
CA GLY A 10 -13.66 9.03 9.12
C GLY A 10 -13.09 7.68 8.66
N PHE A 11 -12.74 7.52 7.38
CA PHE A 11 -12.07 6.31 6.92
C PHE A 11 -10.59 6.32 7.30
N THR A 12 -10.12 5.20 7.81
CA THR A 12 -8.72 5.00 8.19
C THR A 12 -7.81 5.10 6.97
N LEU A 13 -6.72 5.86 7.11
CA LEU A 13 -5.75 6.02 6.04
C LEU A 13 -4.57 5.07 6.19
N TYR A 14 -4.04 4.67 5.03
CA TYR A 14 -2.96 3.70 4.90
C TYR A 14 -1.80 4.25 4.11
N ARG A 15 -0.60 3.77 4.44
CA ARG A 15 0.62 3.94 3.65
C ARG A 15 1.06 2.61 3.04
N PHE A 16 1.74 2.70 1.91
CA PHE A 16 2.34 1.56 1.23
C PHE A 16 3.86 1.56 1.39
N ASP A 17 4.42 0.45 1.82
CA ASP A 17 5.86 0.31 2.04
C ASP A 17 6.71 0.43 0.78
N LYS A 18 6.13 0.15 -0.38
CA LYS A 18 6.83 0.29 -1.65
C LYS A 18 6.80 1.71 -2.19
N ASP A 19 6.14 2.65 -1.52
CA ASP A 19 6.20 4.08 -1.89
C ASP A 19 7.48 4.74 -1.35
N THR A 20 7.78 5.94 -1.83
CA THR A 20 8.89 6.75 -1.31
C THR A 20 8.37 8.05 -0.71
N PRO A 21 8.92 8.52 0.43
CA PRO A 21 8.50 9.78 1.03
C PRO A 21 9.31 11.00 0.57
N ASN A 22 10.52 10.80 0.05
CA ASN A 22 11.39 11.89 -0.40
C ASN A 22 12.28 11.46 -1.58
N PRO A 23 11.99 11.90 -2.82
CA PRO A 23 10.76 12.62 -3.19
C PRO A 23 9.52 11.74 -2.96
N PRO A 24 8.37 12.34 -2.61
CA PRO A 24 7.10 11.62 -2.57
C PRO A 24 6.83 10.92 -3.90
N LYS A 25 6.60 9.61 -3.89
CA LYS A 25 6.19 8.85 -5.07
C LYS A 25 5.29 7.69 -4.69
N SER A 26 4.15 7.61 -5.37
CA SER A 26 3.26 6.45 -5.34
C SER A 26 3.71 5.41 -6.38
N ASN A 27 3.86 4.17 -5.94
CA ASN A 27 4.07 3.00 -6.78
C ASN A 27 2.80 2.12 -6.89
N CYS A 28 1.69 2.51 -6.27
CA CYS A 28 0.40 1.82 -6.37
C CYS A 28 -0.45 2.42 -7.49
N ASN A 29 -0.46 1.78 -8.67
CA ASN A 29 -1.21 2.20 -9.86
C ASN A 29 -2.09 1.06 -10.41
N GLY A 30 -3.02 1.38 -11.31
CA GLY A 30 -3.87 0.38 -11.99
C GLY A 30 -4.67 -0.49 -11.02
N ALA A 31 -4.54 -1.81 -11.09
CA ALA A 31 -5.22 -2.76 -10.21
C ALA A 31 -4.85 -2.60 -8.72
N CYS A 32 -3.67 -2.05 -8.41
CA CYS A 32 -3.35 -1.71 -7.02
C CYS A 32 -4.30 -0.62 -6.50
N ALA A 33 -4.50 0.43 -7.29
CA ALA A 33 -5.34 1.57 -6.95
C ALA A 33 -6.85 1.26 -6.91
N THR A 34 -7.28 0.10 -7.42
CA THR A 34 -8.67 -0.36 -7.24
C THR A 34 -8.90 -0.97 -5.86
N THR A 35 -7.90 -1.69 -5.33
CA THR A 35 -7.95 -2.28 -3.98
C THR A 35 -7.57 -1.25 -2.91
N TRP A 36 -6.66 -0.35 -3.27
CA TRP A 36 -6.15 0.73 -2.43
C TRP A 36 -6.38 2.07 -3.10
N PRO A 37 -7.63 2.59 -3.09
CA PRO A 37 -7.92 3.87 -3.70
C PRO A 37 -7.03 4.99 -3.12
N PRO A 38 -6.31 5.76 -3.97
CA PRO A 38 -5.53 6.89 -3.50
C PRO A 38 -6.47 7.95 -2.94
N VAL A 39 -6.05 8.61 -1.86
CA VAL A 39 -6.77 9.80 -1.37
C VAL A 39 -6.40 10.96 -2.26
N LEU A 40 -7.32 11.39 -3.11
CA LEU A 40 -7.11 12.50 -4.03
C LEU A 40 -7.62 13.80 -3.42
N SER A 41 -6.93 14.91 -3.68
CA SER A 41 -7.37 16.23 -3.26
C SER A 41 -6.89 17.28 -4.25
N ASP A 42 -7.81 18.10 -4.75
CA ASP A 42 -7.46 19.25 -5.61
C ASP A 42 -7.03 20.48 -4.80
N GLY A 43 -7.36 20.50 -3.50
CA GLY A 43 -7.06 21.57 -2.55
C GLY A 43 -6.36 21.08 -1.26
N PRO A 44 -6.30 21.91 -0.20
CA PRO A 44 -5.74 21.51 1.09
C PRO A 44 -6.55 20.34 1.67
N PRO A 45 -5.92 19.18 1.93
CA PRO A 45 -6.63 17.98 2.35
C PRO A 45 -7.20 18.12 3.76
N ALA A 46 -8.47 17.75 3.95
CA ALA A 46 -9.09 17.68 5.27
C ALA A 46 -8.85 16.29 5.88
N LEU A 47 -7.87 16.20 6.78
CA LEU A 47 -7.55 15.00 7.54
C LEU A 47 -7.80 15.22 9.03
N ASN A 48 -8.21 14.18 9.72
CA ASN A 48 -8.47 14.16 11.16
C ASN A 48 -7.35 13.44 11.90
N GLY A 49 -6.97 13.93 13.09
CA GLY A 49 -5.96 13.31 13.93
C GLY A 49 -4.51 13.56 13.50
N ILE A 50 -4.26 14.67 12.80
CA ILE A 50 -2.93 15.06 12.32
C ILE A 50 -2.75 16.58 12.26
N ASP A 51 -1.51 17.04 12.42
CA ASP A 51 -1.12 18.42 12.13
C ASP A 51 -1.10 18.68 10.62
N ALA A 52 -1.81 19.72 10.19
CA ALA A 52 -1.86 20.16 8.80
C ALA A 52 -0.47 20.45 8.20
N ALA A 53 0.53 20.81 9.02
CA ALA A 53 1.91 21.04 8.57
C ALA A 53 2.59 19.78 8.01
N LEU A 54 2.13 18.59 8.40
CA LEU A 54 2.65 17.31 7.90
C LEU A 54 1.91 16.81 6.65
N VAL A 55 0.81 17.48 6.29
CA VAL A 55 -0.03 17.12 5.14
C VAL A 55 0.52 17.79 3.89
N GLY A 56 0.82 16.99 2.88
CA GLY A 56 1.30 17.43 1.59
C GLY A 56 0.49 16.84 0.44
N THR A 57 0.99 17.03 -0.77
CA THR A 57 0.45 16.37 -1.96
C THR A 57 1.56 15.95 -2.93
N VAL A 58 1.27 14.97 -3.77
CA VAL A 58 2.13 14.47 -4.85
C VAL A 58 1.32 14.33 -6.13
N ILE A 59 1.94 14.64 -7.26
CA ILE A 59 1.37 14.33 -8.58
C ILE A 59 1.72 12.89 -8.93
N ARG A 60 0.70 12.07 -9.11
CA ARG A 60 0.83 10.66 -9.52
C ARG A 60 1.17 10.57 -11.01
N GLU A 61 1.58 9.38 -11.44
CA GLU A 61 1.86 9.08 -12.85
C GLU A 61 0.60 9.20 -13.75
N ASP A 62 -0.59 9.07 -13.17
CA ASP A 62 -1.88 9.28 -13.84
C ASP A 62 -2.30 10.78 -13.90
N GLY A 63 -1.43 11.69 -13.46
CA GLY A 63 -1.66 13.14 -13.44
C GLY A 63 -2.51 13.63 -12.27
N LYS A 64 -3.04 12.73 -11.42
CA LYS A 64 -3.91 13.12 -10.31
C LYS A 64 -3.08 13.55 -9.10
N LYS A 65 -3.62 14.51 -8.34
CA LYS A 65 -3.00 14.98 -7.09
C LYS A 65 -3.45 14.11 -5.92
N GLN A 66 -2.51 13.41 -5.33
CA GLN A 66 -2.73 12.54 -4.17
C GLN A 66 -2.20 13.20 -2.91
N VAL A 67 -2.89 12.98 -1.80
CA VAL A 67 -2.49 13.44 -0.47
C VAL A 67 -1.28 12.66 0.03
N THR A 68 -0.39 13.35 0.72
CA THR A 68 0.74 12.75 1.43
C THR A 68 0.74 13.15 2.90
N ILE A 69 1.31 12.30 3.75
CA ILE A 69 1.55 12.58 5.16
C ILE A 69 3.03 12.35 5.46
N GLY A 70 3.74 13.36 5.92
CA GLY A 70 5.19 13.27 6.14
C GLY A 70 5.93 12.82 4.87
N GLY A 71 5.41 13.20 3.70
CA GLY A 71 5.89 12.78 2.38
C GLY A 71 5.34 11.44 1.87
N TRP A 72 4.74 10.59 2.70
CA TRP A 72 4.21 9.29 2.27
C TRP A 72 2.84 9.43 1.59
N PRO A 73 2.64 8.90 0.37
CA PRO A 73 1.32 8.84 -0.26
C PRO A 73 0.35 8.01 0.57
N VAL A 74 -0.89 8.50 0.71
CA VAL A 74 -1.92 7.83 1.52
C VAL A 74 -3.09 7.32 0.70
N TYR A 75 -3.69 6.22 1.18
CA TYR A 75 -4.72 5.45 0.51
C TYR A 75 -5.86 5.07 1.47
N ARG A 76 -7.04 4.83 0.92
CA ARG A 76 -8.12 4.07 1.58
C ARG A 76 -7.97 2.60 1.25
N PHE A 77 -8.67 1.75 2.00
CA PHE A 77 -8.80 0.34 1.67
C PHE A 77 -10.21 0.01 1.20
N ALA A 78 -10.35 -0.54 -0.01
CA ALA A 78 -11.66 -0.81 -0.61
C ALA A 78 -12.51 -1.83 0.16
N LYS A 79 -11.88 -2.67 1.01
CA LYS A 79 -12.59 -3.67 1.82
C LYS A 79 -12.89 -3.22 3.24
N ASP A 80 -12.63 -1.96 3.58
CA ASP A 80 -13.10 -1.39 4.84
C ASP A 80 -14.59 -1.04 4.74
N PRO A 81 -15.47 -1.72 5.50
CA PRO A 81 -16.91 -1.61 5.31
C PRO A 81 -17.52 -0.32 5.88
N LYS A 82 -16.78 0.43 6.71
CA LYS A 82 -17.27 1.61 7.41
C LYS A 82 -16.13 2.48 7.96
N PRO A 83 -16.38 3.76 8.30
CA PRO A 83 -15.45 4.61 9.03
C PRO A 83 -14.90 3.94 10.30
N GLY A 84 -13.61 4.19 10.58
CA GLY A 84 -12.85 3.55 11.66
C GLY A 84 -12.60 2.05 11.50
N ALA A 85 -13.07 1.41 10.43
CA ALA A 85 -12.58 0.09 10.06
C ALA A 85 -11.14 0.20 9.56
N TRP A 86 -10.39 -0.87 9.76
CA TRP A 86 -8.96 -0.84 9.58
C TRP A 86 -8.40 -2.22 9.17
N LYS A 87 -9.16 -2.95 8.36
CA LYS A 87 -8.85 -4.31 7.90
C LYS A 87 -7.66 -4.39 6.94
N GLY A 88 -7.21 -3.25 6.42
CA GLY A 88 -6.02 -3.15 5.58
C GLY A 88 -4.70 -3.31 6.33
N GLN A 89 -4.72 -3.29 7.67
CA GLN A 89 -3.50 -3.35 8.48
C GLN A 89 -2.76 -4.67 8.25
N GLY A 90 -1.50 -4.57 7.81
CA GLY A 90 -0.62 -5.72 7.58
C GLY A 90 -0.93 -6.51 6.31
N VAL A 91 -1.83 -6.06 5.44
CA VAL A 91 -2.10 -6.76 4.17
C VAL A 91 -0.81 -6.88 3.37
N MET A 92 -0.49 -8.12 2.95
CA MET A 92 0.74 -8.47 2.23
C MET A 92 2.04 -8.04 2.95
N GLY A 93 1.99 -7.76 4.26
CA GLY A 93 3.12 -7.23 5.04
C GLY A 93 3.65 -5.88 4.57
N THR A 94 2.91 -5.16 3.72
CA THR A 94 3.38 -3.91 3.06
C THR A 94 2.41 -2.74 3.21
N TRP A 95 1.20 -3.00 3.70
CA TRP A 95 0.18 -1.98 3.94
C TRP A 95 0.00 -1.75 5.42
N PHE A 96 0.08 -0.49 5.84
CA PHE A 96 0.00 -0.13 7.25
C PHE A 96 -0.86 1.10 7.45
N VAL A 97 -1.66 1.11 8.51
CA VAL A 97 -2.32 2.33 8.99
C VAL A 97 -1.25 3.40 9.18
N VAL A 98 -1.50 4.59 8.64
CA VAL A 98 -0.57 5.70 8.74
C VAL A 98 -0.69 6.32 10.14
N ALA A 99 0.46 6.53 10.78
CA ALA A 99 0.56 7.30 12.00
C ALA A 99 0.54 8.82 11.67
N PRO A 100 0.24 9.70 12.64
CA PRO A 100 0.22 11.15 12.42
C PRO A 100 1.55 11.72 11.89
N ASP A 101 2.67 11.03 12.10
CA ASP A 101 3.99 11.41 11.58
C ASP A 101 4.30 10.83 10.17
N GLY A 102 3.34 10.17 9.53
CA GLY A 102 3.49 9.52 8.22
C GLY A 102 4.13 8.13 8.27
N LYS A 103 4.58 7.68 9.44
CA LYS A 103 5.18 6.34 9.59
C LYS A 103 4.10 5.26 9.72
N LYS A 104 4.55 4.01 9.81
CA LYS A 104 3.68 2.86 10.05
C LYS A 104 3.17 2.92 11.49
N ASN A 105 1.87 2.81 11.67
CA ASN A 105 1.30 2.65 13.00
C ASN A 105 1.41 1.17 13.44
N LEU A 106 2.47 0.84 14.18
CA LEU A 106 2.69 -0.52 14.72
C LEU A 106 1.96 -0.76 16.04
N SER A 107 1.49 0.30 16.71
CA SER A 107 0.79 0.22 18.01
C SER A 107 -0.58 -0.44 17.91
N CYS A 108 -1.10 -0.55 16.69
CA CYS A 108 -2.41 -1.09 16.40
C CYS A 108 -2.31 -2.45 15.68
N LEU A 109 -1.17 -3.12 15.61
CA LEU A 109 -1.15 -4.45 14.99
C LEU A 109 -2.19 -5.38 15.69
N PRO A 110 -3.14 -5.99 14.94
CA PRO A 110 -3.99 -7.01 15.54
C PRO A 110 -3.09 -8.11 16.12
N PRO A 111 -3.48 -8.78 17.23
CA PRO A 111 -2.72 -9.90 17.76
C PRO A 111 -2.45 -10.87 16.61
N GLN A 112 -1.16 -11.04 16.30
CA GLN A 112 -0.70 -11.59 15.03
C GLN A 112 -1.31 -12.98 14.81
N ALA A 113 -2.30 -13.07 13.91
CA ALA A 113 -2.37 -14.26 13.08
C ALA A 113 -1.06 -14.27 12.27
N PRO A 114 -0.33 -15.40 12.22
CA PRO A 114 0.99 -15.45 11.58
C PRO A 114 0.88 -14.88 10.17
N ALA A 115 1.77 -13.94 9.87
CA ALA A 115 1.86 -13.16 8.63
C ALA A 115 1.35 -13.94 7.40
N ALA A 116 0.07 -13.79 7.07
CA ALA A 116 -0.51 -14.43 5.91
C ALA A 116 -0.11 -13.63 4.67
N ALA A 117 0.88 -14.19 3.97
CA ALA A 117 1.21 -13.99 2.57
C ALA A 117 1.81 -12.62 2.19
N ALA A 118 3.07 -12.42 2.60
CA ALA A 118 4.03 -11.99 1.58
C ALA A 118 4.00 -13.03 0.44
N PRO A 119 3.93 -12.65 -0.84
CA PRO A 119 4.14 -13.61 -1.90
C PRO A 119 5.56 -14.16 -1.74
N VAL A 120 5.65 -15.45 -1.45
CA VAL A 120 6.81 -16.28 -1.81
C VAL A 120 7.31 -15.84 -3.19
N PRO A 121 8.62 -15.62 -3.38
CA PRO A 121 9.15 -15.18 -4.65
C PRO A 121 8.70 -16.15 -5.75
N ALA A 122 8.20 -15.60 -6.85
CA ALA A 122 7.88 -16.37 -8.04
C ALA A 122 9.11 -17.24 -8.39
N PRO A 123 8.94 -18.54 -8.68
CA PRO A 123 10.06 -19.33 -9.15
C PRO A 123 10.58 -18.69 -10.43
N ALA A 124 11.87 -18.38 -10.43
CA ALA A 124 12.61 -18.01 -11.62
C ALA A 124 12.28 -19.00 -12.73
N ALA A 125 11.86 -18.48 -13.89
CA ALA A 125 11.68 -19.29 -15.07
C ALA A 125 13.03 -19.94 -15.41
N ALA A 126 13.14 -21.24 -15.11
CA ALA A 126 14.15 -22.10 -15.69
C ALA A 126 13.87 -22.25 -17.20
N PRO A 127 14.91 -22.40 -18.04
CA PRO A 127 14.76 -22.37 -19.49
C PRO A 127 13.96 -23.58 -19.98
N ALA A 128 13.09 -23.36 -20.97
CA ALA A 128 12.41 -24.41 -21.69
C ALA A 128 13.43 -25.23 -22.49
N GLY A 129 13.85 -26.36 -21.94
CA GLY A 129 14.69 -27.36 -22.60
C GLY A 129 13.93 -28.65 -22.86
N GLY A 130 13.48 -28.82 -24.10
CA GLY A 130 13.55 -30.07 -24.88
C GLY A 130 12.53 -31.20 -24.65
N SER A 131 12.00 -31.75 -25.75
CA SER A 131 12.02 -33.22 -25.97
C SER A 131 11.58 -33.67 -27.37
N GLY A 132 12.22 -34.75 -27.83
CA GLY A 132 11.90 -35.55 -29.02
C GLY A 132 13.17 -35.85 -29.82
N GLY A 133 14.03 -36.80 -29.46
CA GLY A 133 13.78 -38.26 -29.44
C GLY A 133 13.98 -38.79 -30.87
N GLY A 134 14.93 -39.65 -31.23
CA GLY A 134 15.84 -40.54 -30.52
C GLY A 134 15.92 -41.81 -31.36
N THR A 135 17.12 -42.28 -31.76
CA THR A 135 17.32 -43.69 -32.10
C THR A 135 18.78 -44.09 -31.97
N GLN A 136 18.96 -45.38 -31.67
CA GLN A 136 20.01 -45.97 -30.87
C GLN A 136 21.31 -46.33 -31.62
N TYR A 137 22.30 -46.58 -30.76
CA TYR A 137 23.64 -47.13 -30.96
C TYR A 137 23.73 -48.56 -31.54
N LYS A 138 25.00 -48.86 -31.92
CA LYS A 138 25.73 -50.15 -32.07
C LYS A 138 25.84 -50.62 -33.53
N ARG A 139 27.03 -50.88 -34.10
CA ARG A 139 28.38 -51.14 -33.57
C ARG A 139 29.43 -50.50 -34.46
#